data_AF-A0A6P2G0I2-F1
#
_entry.id   AF-A0A6P2G0I2-F1
#
_cell.length_a   1.000
_cell.length_b   1.000
_cell.length_c   1.000
_cell.angle_alpha   90.00
_cell.angle_beta   90.00
_cell.angle_gamma   90.00
#
_symmetry.space_group_name_H-M   'P 1'
#
loop_
_entity.id
_entity.type
_entity.pdbx_description
1 polymer ?
#
loop_
_entity_poly.entity_id
_entity_poly.type
_entity_poly.pdbx_seq_one_letter_code
_entity_poly.pdbx_strand_id
1 'polypeptide(L)'
;MVFVFEPEPQVGIPIVGSHAAFPVRRIYCVGRNYAAHAREMGFDPEREPPFFFCKPDNAIVVVPPGKTIGISYPSQSMDFQHEIELVIAIGRAGRDILVRPAQRHCKAHLVMR
;
A
#
# COMPACT_ATOMS: atom_id res chain seq x y z
N MET A 1 6.86 14.53 26.46
CA MET A 1 7.96 13.64 26.02
C MET A 1 8.83 14.45 25.08
N VAL A 2 10.16 14.44 25.25
CA VAL A 2 11.09 15.18 24.38
C VAL A 2 11.86 14.13 23.57
N PHE A 3 11.87 14.26 22.25
CA PHE A 3 12.68 13.39 21.40
C PHE A 3 14.13 13.86 21.43
N VAL A 4 15.07 12.92 21.37
CA VAL A 4 16.51 13.21 21.36
C VAL A 4 17.01 13.77 20.03
N PHE A 5 16.20 13.64 18.97
CA PHE A 5 16.37 14.27 17.66
C PHE A 5 14.99 14.49 17.01
N GLU A 6 14.93 15.29 15.96
CA GLU A 6 13.69 15.53 15.21
C GLU A 6 13.19 14.24 14.56
N PRO A 7 11.95 13.80 14.80
CA PRO A 7 11.41 12.61 14.17
C PRO A 7 11.20 12.82 12.67
N GLU A 8 11.26 11.74 11.90
CA GLU A 8 10.92 11.78 10.48
C GLU A 8 9.49 12.33 10.27
N PRO A 9 9.27 13.25 9.31
CA PRO A 9 7.94 13.75 9.02
C PRO A 9 6.97 12.63 8.63
N GLN A 10 5.73 12.74 9.08
CA GLN A 10 4.71 11.76 8.72
C GLN A 10 4.41 11.79 7.22
N VAL A 11 4.48 10.62 6.57
CA VAL A 11 4.13 10.47 5.15
C VAL A 11 2.64 10.79 4.94
N GLY A 12 2.36 11.71 4.02
CA GLY A 12 1.01 12.12 3.66
C GLY A 12 0.70 11.87 2.18
N ILE A 13 -0.42 11.20 1.90
CA ILE A 13 -0.91 10.99 0.53
C ILE A 13 -1.83 12.16 0.12
N PRO A 14 -1.52 12.93 -0.93
CA PRO A 14 -2.39 14.02 -1.38
C PRO A 14 -3.80 13.54 -1.75
N ILE A 15 -4.81 14.32 -1.37
CA ILE A 15 -6.20 14.04 -1.73
C ILE A 15 -6.57 14.86 -2.96
N VAL A 16 -7.02 14.19 -4.03
CA VAL A 16 -7.45 14.86 -5.27
C VAL A 16 -8.53 15.90 -4.96
N GLY A 17 -8.33 17.13 -5.44
CA GLY A 17 -9.26 18.24 -5.23
C GLY A 17 -9.22 18.86 -3.83
N SER A 18 -8.22 18.54 -3.00
CA SER A 18 -8.04 19.09 -1.66
C SER A 18 -6.59 19.51 -1.41
N HIS A 19 -6.40 20.48 -0.50
CA HIS A 19 -5.08 20.82 0.04
C HIS A 19 -4.67 19.89 1.20
N ALA A 20 -5.56 19.00 1.63
CA ALA A 20 -5.30 18.03 2.69
C ALA A 20 -4.57 16.78 2.16
N ALA A 21 -3.85 16.12 3.06
CA ALA A 21 -3.22 14.83 2.82
C ALA A 21 -3.73 13.77 3.81
N PHE A 22 -3.78 12.51 3.37
CA PHE A 22 -4.09 11.37 4.20
C PHE A 22 -2.83 10.89 4.94
N PRO A 23 -2.78 10.94 6.28
CA PRO A 23 -1.60 10.53 7.04
C PRO A 23 -1.46 9.00 7.02
N VAL A 24 -0.33 8.50 6.51
CA VAL A 24 -0.03 7.07 6.48
C VAL A 24 0.38 6.62 7.89
N ARG A 25 -0.03 5.40 8.24
CA ARG A 25 0.32 4.75 9.52
C ARG A 25 1.03 3.43 9.33
N ARG A 26 0.44 2.53 8.54
CA ARG A 26 0.98 1.20 8.21
C ARG A 26 0.55 0.83 6.80
N ILE A 27 1.41 0.08 6.11
CA ILE A 27 1.13 -0.46 4.79
C ILE A 27 1.00 -1.97 4.94
N TYR A 28 -0.18 -2.49 4.58
CA TYR A 28 -0.45 -3.91 4.51
C TYR A 28 -0.67 -4.28 3.03
N CYS A 29 0.10 -5.25 2.55
CA CYS A 29 0.02 -5.77 1.20
C CYS A 29 -0.55 -7.18 1.23
N VAL A 30 -1.24 -7.60 0.16
CA VAL A 30 -1.87 -8.93 0.06
C VAL A 30 -1.24 -9.71 -1.08
N GLY A 31 -0.44 -10.73 -0.74
CA GLY A 31 0.19 -11.61 -1.72
C GLY A 31 -0.82 -12.57 -2.34
N ARG A 32 -0.70 -12.81 -3.65
CA ARG A 32 -1.48 -13.80 -4.42
C ARG A 32 -3.00 -13.57 -4.41
N ASN A 33 -3.43 -12.30 -4.39
CA ASN A 33 -4.84 -11.94 -4.35
C ASN A 33 -5.53 -11.88 -5.73
N TYR A 34 -4.84 -12.31 -6.80
CA TYR A 34 -5.38 -12.41 -8.16
C TYR A 34 -5.12 -13.82 -8.71
N ALA A 35 -6.20 -14.56 -9.02
CA ALA A 35 -6.12 -15.96 -9.44
C ALA A 35 -5.28 -16.18 -10.71
N ALA A 36 -5.27 -15.22 -11.64
CA ALA A 36 -4.44 -15.29 -12.84
C ALA A 36 -2.93 -15.19 -12.51
N HIS A 37 -2.56 -14.29 -11.61
CA HIS A 37 -1.16 -14.09 -11.19
C HIS A 37 -0.64 -15.25 -10.33
N ALA A 38 -1.48 -15.86 -9.50
CA ALA A 38 -1.12 -17.06 -8.75
C ALA A 38 -0.72 -18.23 -9.66
N ARG A 39 -1.45 -18.43 -10.78
CA ARG A 39 -1.12 -19.46 -11.79
C ARG A 39 0.17 -19.16 -12.54
N GLU A 40 0.42 -17.90 -12.87
CA GLU A 40 1.66 -17.45 -13.53
C GLU A 40 2.90 -17.74 -12.68
N MET A 41 2.80 -17.56 -11.36
CA MET A 41 3.87 -17.87 -10.41
C MET A 41 4.00 -19.38 -10.09
N GLY A 42 3.26 -20.25 -10.80
CA GLY A 42 3.33 -21.70 -10.64
C GLY A 42 2.53 -22.27 -9.45
N PHE A 43 1.64 -21.48 -8.85
CA PHE A 43 0.82 -21.90 -7.72
C PHE A 43 -0.62 -22.22 -8.16
N ASP A 44 -1.26 -23.17 -7.48
CA ASP A 44 -2.67 -23.48 -7.65
C ASP A 44 -3.52 -22.51 -6.79
N PRO A 45 -4.23 -21.53 -7.39
CA PRO A 45 -5.02 -20.55 -6.64
C PRO A 45 -6.17 -21.15 -5.84
N GLU A 46 -6.57 -22.40 -6.09
CA GLU A 46 -7.60 -23.07 -5.30
C GLU A 46 -7.06 -23.66 -3.99
N ARG A 47 -5.73 -23.76 -3.81
CA ARG A 47 -5.13 -24.50 -2.68
C ARG A 47 -4.53 -23.63 -1.59
N GLU A 48 -4.18 -22.38 -1.84
CA GLU A 48 -3.48 -21.54 -0.87
C GLU A 48 -4.16 -20.18 -0.64
N PRO A 49 -4.51 -19.83 0.61
CA PRO A 49 -5.12 -18.54 0.91
C PRO A 49 -4.13 -17.38 0.68
N PRO A 50 -4.62 -16.17 0.38
CA PRO A 50 -3.77 -14.98 0.35
C PRO A 50 -3.08 -14.77 1.70
N PHE A 51 -1.88 -14.18 1.68
CA PHE A 51 -1.12 -13.85 2.87
C PHE A 51 -0.83 -12.35 2.94
N PHE A 52 -0.52 -11.87 4.15
CA PHE A 52 -0.22 -10.47 4.38
C PHE A 52 1.26 -10.26 4.64
N PHE A 53 1.81 -9.18 4.11
CA PHE A 53 3.12 -8.65 4.46
C PHE A 53 3.04 -7.13 4.60
N CYS A 54 4.12 -6.50 5.08
CA CYS A 54 4.14 -5.06 5.36
C CYS A 54 5.31 -4.38 4.64
N LYS A 55 5.13 -3.08 4.37
CA LYS A 55 6.21 -2.15 4.01
C LYS A 55 6.25 -1.03 5.05
N PRO A 56 7.44 -0.45 5.33
CA PRO A 56 7.50 0.75 6.15
C PRO A 56 6.78 1.90 5.42
N ASP A 57 6.19 2.82 6.18
CA ASP A 57 5.44 3.96 5.64
C ASP A 57 6.30 4.87 4.76
N ASN A 58 7.56 5.07 5.11
CA ASN A 58 8.54 5.82 4.33
C ASN A 58 9.04 5.12 3.04
N ALA A 59 8.54 3.92 2.70
CA ALA A 59 8.75 3.33 1.37
C ALA A 59 7.83 3.91 0.29
N ILE A 60 6.85 4.74 0.66
CA ILE A 60 5.92 5.36 -0.29
C ILE A 60 6.62 6.50 -1.03
N VAL A 61 6.45 6.53 -2.34
CA VAL A 61 6.81 7.67 -3.17
C VAL A 61 5.56 8.20 -3.87
N VAL A 62 5.24 9.47 -3.66
CA VAL A 62 4.04 10.11 -4.22
C VAL A 62 4.32 10.60 -5.64
N VAL A 63 3.53 10.14 -6.59
CA VAL A 63 3.58 10.58 -8.00
C VAL A 63 2.37 11.46 -8.31
N PRO A 64 2.55 12.77 -8.58
CA PRO A 64 1.43 13.62 -8.98
C PRO A 64 0.82 13.17 -10.32
N PRO A 65 -0.48 13.38 -10.54
CA PRO A 65 -1.13 13.05 -11.81
C PRO A 65 -0.41 13.67 -13.02
N GLY A 66 -0.15 12.86 -14.05
CA GLY A 66 0.53 13.28 -15.27
C GLY A 66 2.04 13.57 -15.11
N LYS A 67 2.64 13.23 -13.96
CA LYS A 67 4.09 13.31 -13.75
C LYS A 67 4.73 11.93 -13.79
N THR A 68 5.99 11.93 -14.20
CA THR A 68 6.88 10.78 -14.09
C THR A 68 7.96 11.14 -13.08
N ILE A 69 8.25 10.22 -12.17
CA ILE A 69 9.36 10.33 -11.23
C ILE A 69 10.36 9.20 -11.47
N GLY A 70 11.62 9.41 -11.10
CA GLY A 70 12.62 8.34 -11.09
C GLY A 70 12.52 7.52 -9.81
N ILE A 71 12.55 6.19 -9.93
CA ILE A 71 12.73 5.27 -8.81
C ILE A 71 14.13 4.68 -8.95
N SER A 72 14.95 4.79 -7.90
CA SER A 72 16.29 4.20 -7.87
C SER A 72 16.20 2.67 -7.91
N TYR A 73 17.00 2.06 -8.77
CA TYR A 73 17.10 0.60 -8.83
C TYR A 73 17.70 0.06 -7.51
N PRO A 74 17.10 -0.95 -6.87
CA PRO A 74 17.56 -1.44 -5.56
C PRO A 74 18.93 -2.12 -5.68
N SER A 75 19.83 -1.81 -4.74
CA SER A 75 21.26 -2.17 -4.84
C SER A 75 21.58 -3.67 -4.73
N GLN A 76 20.65 -4.49 -4.23
CA GLN A 76 20.85 -5.92 -3.97
C GLN A 76 19.93 -6.80 -4.83
N SER A 77 19.43 -6.28 -5.96
CA SER A 77 18.70 -7.07 -6.94
C SER A 77 19.37 -7.01 -8.31
N MET A 78 19.11 -8.02 -9.13
CA MET A 78 19.35 -8.01 -10.57
C MET A 78 18.04 -8.22 -11.36
N ASP A 79 16.93 -8.40 -10.64
CA ASP A 79 15.57 -8.55 -11.17
C ASP A 79 14.63 -7.72 -10.30
N PHE A 80 14.23 -6.55 -10.81
CA PHE A 80 13.36 -5.61 -10.11
C PHE A 80 12.01 -5.57 -10.81
N GLN A 81 11.04 -6.25 -10.22
CA GLN A 81 9.73 -6.48 -10.80
C GLN A 81 8.72 -5.41 -10.36
N HIS A 82 7.75 -5.13 -11.22
CA HIS A 82 6.66 -4.19 -10.93
C HIS A 82 5.35 -4.96 -10.71
N GLU A 83 4.57 -4.52 -9.73
CA GLU A 83 3.24 -5.06 -9.44
C GLU A 83 2.28 -3.87 -9.28
N ILE A 84 1.26 -3.80 -10.15
CA ILE A 84 0.24 -2.76 -10.07
C ILE A 84 -0.87 -3.21 -9.12
N GLU A 85 -1.19 -2.37 -8.14
CA GLU A 85 -2.14 -2.72 -7.08
C GLU A 85 -3.17 -1.61 -6.83
N LEU A 86 -4.38 -2.05 -6.44
CA LEU A 86 -5.38 -1.15 -5.85
C LEU A 86 -5.05 -0.95 -4.36
N VAL A 87 -4.88 0.30 -3.96
CA VAL A 87 -4.63 0.69 -2.58
C VAL A 87 -5.90 1.21 -1.93
N ILE A 88 -6.19 0.72 -0.72
CA ILE A 88 -7.34 1.12 0.09
C ILE A 88 -6.85 1.91 1.32
N ALA A 89 -7.30 3.14 1.47
CA ALA A 89 -7.00 3.96 2.64
C ALA A 89 -8.05 3.71 3.75
N ILE A 90 -7.59 3.25 4.92
CA ILE A 90 -8.45 2.93 6.07
C ILE A 90 -8.51 4.12 7.02
N GLY A 91 -9.69 4.72 7.21
CA GLY A 91 -9.85 5.87 8.12
C GLY A 91 -10.75 5.63 9.32
N ARG A 92 -11.17 4.38 9.57
CA ARG A 92 -11.80 3.99 10.85
C ARG A 92 -11.11 2.75 11.39
N ALA A 93 -10.56 2.84 12.59
CA ALA A 93 -10.00 1.69 13.29
C ALA A 93 -11.09 0.65 13.62
N GLY A 94 -10.67 -0.60 13.74
CA GLY A 94 -11.52 -1.71 14.14
C GLY A 94 -10.70 -2.99 14.30
N ARG A 95 -11.32 -3.99 14.91
CA ARG A 95 -10.78 -5.34 15.12
C ARG A 95 -11.92 -6.32 14.90
N ASP A 96 -11.63 -7.49 14.32
CA ASP A 96 -12.59 -8.56 14.07
C ASP A 96 -13.84 -8.05 13.32
N ILE A 97 -13.60 -7.22 12.30
CA ILE A 97 -14.64 -6.53 11.53
C ILE A 97 -15.38 -7.55 10.66
N LEU A 98 -16.70 -7.61 10.79
CA LEU A 98 -17.53 -8.43 9.92
C LEU A 98 -17.36 -8.02 8.45
N VAL A 99 -17.40 -9.00 7.54
CA VAL A 99 -17.17 -8.77 6.10
C VAL A 99 -18.12 -7.72 5.52
N ARG A 100 -19.43 -7.83 5.79
CA ARG A 100 -20.45 -6.92 5.24
C ARG A 100 -20.20 -5.44 5.59
N PRO A 101 -19.93 -5.05 6.86
CA PRO A 101 -19.63 -3.66 7.18
C PRO A 101 -18.19 -3.20 6.86
N ALA A 102 -17.28 -4.08 6.43
CA ALA A 102 -15.86 -3.74 6.29
C ALA A 102 -15.60 -2.51 5.42
N GLN A 103 -16.31 -2.35 4.31
CA GLN A 103 -16.18 -1.20 3.42
C GLN A 103 -16.43 0.16 4.11
N ARG A 104 -17.19 0.19 5.21
CA ARG A 104 -17.42 1.44 5.98
C ARG A 104 -16.18 1.95 6.70
N HIS A 105 -15.12 1.14 6.79
CA HIS A 105 -13.84 1.55 7.36
C HIS A 105 -12.91 2.21 6.32
N CYS A 106 -13.20 2.02 5.03
CA CYS A 106 -12.44 2.59 3.93
C CYS A 106 -12.85 4.05 3.69
N LYS A 107 -11.87 4.94 3.49
CA LYS A 107 -12.09 6.37 3.20
C LYS A 107 -11.78 6.75 1.77
N ALA A 108 -10.85 6.06 1.12
CA ALA A 108 -10.43 6.37 -0.24
C ALA A 108 -9.83 5.15 -0.95
N HIS A 109 -9.72 5.25 -2.27
CA HIS A 109 -9.06 4.29 -3.15
C HIS A 109 -7.99 5.04 -3.97
N LEU A 110 -6.86 4.39 -4.22
CA LEU A 110 -5.76 4.92 -5.05
C LEU A 110 -5.16 3.76 -5.89
N VAL A 111 -4.52 4.07 -7.01
CA VAL A 111 -3.72 3.10 -7.78
C VAL A 111 -2.24 3.27 -7.45
N MET A 112 -1.56 2.19 -7.06
CA MET A 112 -0.11 2.13 -6.94
C MET A 112 0.47 1.46 -8.18
N ARG A 113 1.49 2.09 -8.77
CA ARG A 113 2.31 1.53 -9.84
C ARG A 113 3.67 1.12 -9.29
#